data_AF-A0A2J4YVJ5-F1
#
_entry.id   AF-A0A2J4YVJ5-F1
#
_cell.length_a   1.000
_cell.length_b   1.000
_cell.length_c   1.000
_cell.angle_alpha   90.00
_cell.angle_beta   90.00
_cell.angle_gamma   90.00
#
_symmetry.space_group_name_H-M   'P 1'
#
loop_
_entity.id
_entity.type
_entity.pdbx_description
1 polymer ?
#
loop_
_entity_poly.entity_id
_entity_poly.type
_entity_poly.pdbx_seq_one_letter_code
_entity_poly.pdbx_strand_id
1 'polypeptide(L)'
;MKKINIEIDGTPYLIVTKDGKTELGIKGKTTPENDSTPHDIKVPNVLIITRKNGEVLFVLRGAEEDGLSILTAQTLYDHFQYQWFEPLADNYRELLFINDADYAKEAYKIFTWDDIAKFSLIDRPSYSFYKNMEGDWKQNPEGGAGYLLVLISDIPYWTDAVGQIPFAVDTYRSTQSITKTVQIGIEWGAGTITGSEDYSNEYDNYFVLRGALFASKNFTYKVTSTGKSYPAVEVKEISNSVKAEMLGAPIKNSELEKYGIWKK
;
A
#
# COMPACT_ATOMS: atom_id res chain seq x y z
N MET A 1 -23.46 -17.69 10.47
CA MET A 1 -23.62 -16.23 10.62
C MET A 1 -22.46 -15.70 11.42
N LYS A 2 -21.69 -14.75 10.86
CA LYS A 2 -20.57 -14.08 11.52
C LYS A 2 -21.01 -12.69 11.99
N LYS A 3 -20.46 -12.22 13.10
CA LYS A 3 -20.80 -10.93 13.73
C LYS A 3 -19.51 -10.23 14.14
N ILE A 4 -19.38 -8.96 13.77
CA ILE A 4 -18.22 -8.12 14.10
C ILE A 4 -18.76 -6.84 14.74
N ASN A 5 -18.36 -6.57 15.98
CA ASN A 5 -18.65 -5.29 16.61
C ASN A 5 -17.53 -4.31 16.24
N ILE A 6 -17.92 -3.13 15.76
CA ILE A 6 -16.99 -2.04 15.47
C ILE A 6 -17.47 -0.78 16.17
N GLU A 7 -16.55 0.13 16.45
CA GLU A 7 -16.86 1.46 16.93
C GLU A 7 -16.37 2.48 15.89
N ILE A 8 -17.27 3.36 15.44
CA ILE A 8 -16.95 4.43 14.51
C ILE A 8 -17.35 5.74 15.19
N ASP A 9 -16.39 6.64 15.40
CA ASP A 9 -16.61 7.95 16.03
C ASP A 9 -17.34 7.85 17.39
N GLY A 10 -16.97 6.86 18.21
CA GLY A 10 -17.58 6.59 19.51
C GLY A 10 -18.95 5.92 19.46
N THR A 11 -19.46 5.57 18.28
CA THR A 11 -20.75 4.91 18.08
C THR A 11 -20.55 3.43 17.74
N PRO A 12 -21.15 2.49 18.50
CA PRO A 12 -21.03 1.07 18.22
C PRO A 12 -21.95 0.64 17.07
N TYR A 13 -21.41 -0.16 16.16
CA TYR A 13 -22.13 -0.79 15.06
C TYR A 13 -21.87 -2.29 15.03
N LEU A 14 -22.78 -3.04 14.41
CA LEU A 14 -22.67 -4.48 14.25
C LEU A 14 -22.63 -4.83 12.76
N ILE A 15 -21.52 -5.35 12.26
CA ILE A 15 -21.49 -5.96 10.93
C ILE A 15 -21.94 -7.42 11.05
N VAL A 16 -22.88 -7.83 10.20
CA VAL A 16 -23.38 -9.20 10.14
C VAL A 16 -23.11 -9.78 8.75
N THR A 17 -22.48 -10.95 8.72
CA THR A 17 -22.31 -11.73 7.49
C THR A 17 -23.12 -13.03 7.58
N LYS A 18 -24.04 -13.23 6.62
CA LYS A 18 -24.88 -14.42 6.53
C LYS A 18 -25.12 -14.77 5.05
N ASP A 19 -24.99 -16.05 4.72
CA ASP A 19 -25.27 -16.58 3.38
C ASP A 19 -24.54 -15.82 2.24
N GLY A 20 -23.28 -15.45 2.49
CA GLY A 20 -22.43 -14.72 1.54
C GLY A 20 -22.71 -13.21 1.44
N LYS A 21 -23.64 -12.68 2.23
CA LYS A 21 -24.01 -11.26 2.25
C LYS A 21 -23.59 -10.61 3.56
N THR A 22 -23.08 -9.40 3.45
CA THR A 22 -22.67 -8.56 4.59
C THR A 22 -23.53 -7.33 4.67
N GLU A 23 -23.95 -6.99 5.87
CA GLU A 23 -24.85 -5.87 6.17
C GLU A 23 -24.35 -5.14 7.43
N LEU A 24 -24.60 -3.84 7.48
CA LEU A 24 -24.36 -3.03 8.68
C LEU A 24 -25.65 -2.92 9.50
N GLY A 25 -25.64 -3.55 10.67
CA GLY A 25 -26.68 -3.40 11.68
C GLY A 25 -26.51 -2.11 12.46
N ILE A 26 -27.55 -1.27 12.44
CA ILE A 26 -27.64 -0.06 13.25
C ILE A 26 -28.60 -0.33 14.42
N LYS A 27 -28.16 -0.04 15.64
CA LYS A 27 -28.99 -0.23 16.83
C LYS A 27 -30.15 0.75 16.82
N GLY A 28 -31.36 0.25 16.56
CA GLY A 28 -32.59 1.02 16.67
C GLY A 28 -32.94 1.35 18.12
N LYS A 29 -33.69 2.45 18.31
CA LYS A 29 -34.40 2.75 19.56
C LYS A 29 -35.86 2.35 19.37
N THR A 30 -36.45 1.68 20.36
CA THR A 30 -37.88 1.42 20.38
C THR A 30 -38.62 2.70 20.75
N THR A 31 -39.67 3.03 20.01
CA THR A 31 -40.56 4.16 20.31
C THR A 31 -41.90 3.64 20.86
N PRO A 32 -42.64 4.45 21.64
CA PRO A 32 -44.01 4.11 22.03
C PRO A 32 -44.90 3.89 20.80
N GLU A 33 -45.92 3.04 20.90
CA GLU A 33 -46.83 2.69 19.80
C GLU A 33 -47.49 3.92 19.15
N ASN A 34 -47.71 4.98 19.92
CA ASN A 34 -48.40 6.19 19.49
C ASN A 34 -47.46 7.22 18.84
N ASP A 35 -46.16 6.95 18.80
CA ASP A 35 -45.16 7.85 18.22
C ASP A 35 -45.10 7.68 16.70
N SER A 36 -45.71 8.64 16.00
CA SER A 36 -45.69 8.74 14.54
C SER A 36 -44.63 9.72 14.04
N THR A 37 -43.78 10.26 14.92
CA THR A 37 -42.73 11.18 14.50
C THR A 37 -41.65 10.43 13.73
N PRO A 38 -41.20 10.95 12.58
CA PRO A 38 -40.05 10.38 11.88
C PRO A 38 -38.80 10.47 12.77
N HIS A 39 -38.08 9.35 12.91
CA HIS A 39 -36.81 9.29 13.63
C HIS A 39 -35.67 9.12 12.63
N ASP A 40 -34.75 10.08 12.62
CA ASP A 40 -33.58 10.01 11.76
C ASP A 40 -32.58 8.97 12.29
N ILE A 41 -32.16 8.06 11.41
CA ILE A 41 -31.11 7.08 11.69
C ILE A 41 -29.84 7.57 11.01
N LYS A 42 -28.84 7.92 11.81
CA LYS A 42 -27.53 8.31 11.29
C LYS A 42 -26.77 7.07 10.82
N VAL A 43 -26.62 6.96 9.50
CA VAL A 43 -25.77 5.95 8.86
C VAL A 43 -24.33 6.47 8.81
N PRO A 44 -23.32 5.68 9.21
CA PRO A 44 -21.93 6.12 9.14
C PRO A 44 -21.44 6.15 7.68
N ASN A 45 -20.56 7.09 7.38
CA ASN A 45 -19.91 7.20 6.08
C ASN A 45 -18.65 6.31 6.06
N VAL A 46 -18.84 5.04 5.71
CA VAL A 46 -17.77 4.03 5.74
C VAL A 46 -17.87 3.06 4.56
N LEU A 47 -16.73 2.52 4.18
CA LEU A 47 -16.58 1.49 3.16
C LEU A 47 -16.18 0.18 3.85
N ILE A 48 -17.08 -0.81 3.83
CA ILE A 48 -16.81 -2.14 4.38
C ILE A 48 -16.24 -3.01 3.25
N ILE A 49 -14.96 -3.36 3.36
CA ILE A 49 -14.25 -4.11 2.34
C ILE A 49 -14.31 -5.60 2.65
N THR A 50 -14.69 -6.39 1.64
CA THR A 50 -15.00 -7.81 1.78
C THR A 50 -14.26 -8.66 0.76
N ARG A 51 -14.21 -9.97 1.03
CA ARG A 51 -13.92 -11.00 0.01
C ARG A 51 -15.16 -11.22 -0.86
N LYS A 52 -15.00 -11.92 -1.99
CA LYS A 52 -16.12 -12.31 -2.86
C LYS A 52 -17.20 -13.15 -2.16
N ASN A 53 -16.86 -13.84 -1.07
CA ASN A 53 -17.79 -14.62 -0.25
C ASN A 53 -18.48 -13.78 0.86
N GLY A 54 -18.32 -12.45 0.83
CA GLY A 54 -18.89 -11.51 1.80
C GLY A 54 -18.10 -11.33 3.09
N GLU A 55 -17.10 -12.16 3.38
CA GLU A 55 -16.30 -12.02 4.61
C GLU A 55 -15.58 -10.68 4.67
N VAL A 56 -15.73 -9.96 5.78
CA VAL A 56 -15.11 -8.64 6.00
C VAL A 56 -13.60 -8.79 6.14
N LEU A 57 -12.87 -7.89 5.49
CA LEU A 57 -11.41 -7.79 5.55
C LEU A 57 -10.99 -6.60 6.42
N PHE A 58 -11.50 -5.42 6.11
CA PHE A 58 -11.22 -4.17 6.82
C PHE A 58 -12.31 -3.14 6.51
N VAL A 59 -12.33 -2.03 7.25
CA VAL A 59 -13.26 -0.93 7.06
C VAL A 59 -12.48 0.36 6.89
N LEU A 60 -12.88 1.16 5.90
CA LEU A 60 -12.32 2.47 5.63
C LEU A 60 -13.34 3.58 5.93
N ARG A 61 -12.88 4.76 6.33
CA ARG A 61 -13.70 5.97 6.38
C ARG A 61 -14.00 6.42 4.95
N GLY A 62 -15.26 6.70 4.62
CA GLY A 62 -15.62 7.31 3.34
C GLY A 62 -15.31 8.82 3.32
N ALA A 63 -15.00 9.35 2.15
CA ALA A 63 -15.00 10.79 1.88
C ALA A 63 -16.45 11.31 1.76
N GLU A 64 -16.63 12.63 1.73
CA GLU A 64 -17.96 13.26 1.78
C GLU A 64 -18.95 12.72 0.72
N GLU A 65 -18.43 12.30 -0.43
CA GLU A 65 -19.16 11.77 -1.58
C GLU A 65 -19.45 10.26 -1.56
N ASP A 66 -18.78 9.47 -0.73
CA ASP A 66 -18.81 8.00 -0.80
C ASP A 66 -20.11 7.39 -0.25
N GLY A 67 -20.53 7.84 0.94
CA GLY A 67 -21.60 7.21 1.70
C GLY A 67 -21.27 5.78 2.20
N LEU A 68 -22.23 5.13 2.85
CA LEU A 68 -22.09 3.73 3.26
C LEU A 68 -22.04 2.82 2.03
N SER A 69 -20.93 2.09 1.87
CA SER A 69 -20.80 1.05 0.82
C SER A 69 -20.20 -0.24 1.37
N ILE A 70 -20.60 -1.36 0.79
CA ILE A 70 -20.05 -2.69 1.06
C ILE A 70 -19.50 -3.23 -0.25
N LEU A 71 -18.18 -3.28 -0.36
CA LEU A 71 -17.47 -3.54 -1.61
C LEU A 71 -16.57 -4.75 -1.46
N THR A 72 -16.27 -5.44 -2.57
CA THR A 72 -15.18 -6.41 -2.55
C THR A 72 -13.84 -5.68 -2.69
N ALA A 73 -12.75 -6.26 -2.16
CA ALA A 73 -11.40 -5.71 -2.37
C ALA A 73 -11.07 -5.54 -3.86
N GLN A 74 -11.56 -6.45 -4.71
CA GLN A 74 -11.40 -6.36 -6.16
C GLN A 74 -12.14 -5.14 -6.73
N THR A 75 -13.38 -4.89 -6.30
CA THR A 75 -14.15 -3.72 -6.73
C THR A 75 -13.47 -2.42 -6.28
N LEU A 76 -12.97 -2.38 -5.05
CA LEU A 76 -12.23 -1.23 -4.53
C LEU A 76 -11.00 -0.93 -5.41
N TYR A 77 -10.25 -1.97 -5.79
CA TYR A 77 -9.06 -1.86 -6.63
C TYR A 77 -9.40 -1.45 -8.07
N ASP A 78 -10.35 -2.12 -8.72
CA ASP A 78 -10.65 -1.93 -10.15
C ASP A 78 -11.41 -0.63 -10.47
N HIS A 79 -12.28 -0.18 -9.56
CA HIS A 79 -13.23 0.90 -9.85
C HIS A 79 -13.00 2.19 -9.06
N PHE A 80 -12.47 2.09 -7.85
CA PHE A 80 -12.29 3.25 -6.97
C PHE A 80 -10.82 3.64 -6.84
N GLN A 81 -9.91 2.67 -6.90
CA GLN A 81 -8.46 2.87 -6.74
C GLN A 81 -8.11 3.59 -5.43
N TYR A 82 -8.91 3.38 -4.38
CA TYR A 82 -8.68 3.93 -3.06
C TYR A 82 -7.52 3.24 -2.34
N GLN A 83 -6.86 3.97 -1.46
CA GLN A 83 -5.78 3.45 -0.61
C GLN A 83 -5.87 4.03 0.80
N TRP A 84 -5.19 3.41 1.78
CA TRP A 84 -5.32 3.77 3.20
C TRP A 84 -3.98 3.79 3.95
N PHE A 85 -2.87 3.69 3.22
CA PHE A 85 -1.55 3.49 3.79
C PHE A 85 -0.60 4.68 3.59
N GLU A 86 -1.00 5.66 2.79
CA GLU A 86 -0.27 6.90 2.56
C GLU A 86 -1.21 8.12 2.66
N PRO A 87 -1.26 8.81 3.80
CA PRO A 87 -2.17 9.93 4.03
C PRO A 87 -2.01 11.12 3.08
N LEU A 88 -0.85 11.27 2.44
CA LEU A 88 -0.58 12.38 1.52
C LEU A 88 -0.96 12.08 0.07
N ALA A 89 -1.25 10.82 -0.27
CA ALA A 89 -1.65 10.45 -1.62
C ALA A 89 -3.12 10.76 -1.86
N ASP A 90 -3.46 11.02 -3.12
CA ASP A 90 -4.86 11.16 -3.54
C ASP A 90 -5.64 9.87 -3.25
N ASN A 91 -6.96 10.00 -3.13
CA ASN A 91 -7.86 8.89 -2.83
C ASN A 91 -7.53 8.13 -1.52
N TYR A 92 -6.82 8.79 -0.59
CA TYR A 92 -6.64 8.28 0.76
C TYR A 92 -8.00 8.10 1.47
N ARG A 93 -8.13 7.01 2.21
CA ARG A 93 -9.23 6.71 3.11
C ARG A 93 -8.65 6.20 4.43
N GLU A 94 -9.09 6.76 5.55
CA GLU A 94 -8.60 6.33 6.86
C GLU A 94 -9.01 4.88 7.14
N LEU A 95 -8.06 4.06 7.57
CA LEU A 95 -8.32 2.69 8.01
C LEU A 95 -8.93 2.69 9.42
N LEU A 96 -10.18 2.27 9.55
CA LEU A 96 -10.94 2.30 10.81
C LEU A 96 -10.91 0.96 11.55
N PHE A 97 -10.85 -0.14 10.82
CA PHE A 97 -10.91 -1.49 11.40
C PHE A 97 -10.19 -2.48 10.50
N ILE A 98 -9.51 -3.46 11.10
CA ILE A 98 -8.90 -4.60 10.42
C ILE A 98 -9.43 -5.87 11.08
N ASN A 99 -9.89 -6.82 10.27
CA ASN A 99 -10.34 -8.10 10.76
C ASN A 99 -9.13 -9.02 11.02
N ASP A 100 -8.85 -9.30 12.29
CA ASP A 100 -7.73 -10.12 12.74
C ASP A 100 -8.03 -11.62 12.80
N ALA A 101 -9.27 -12.02 12.47
CA ALA A 101 -9.67 -13.42 12.48
C ALA A 101 -8.94 -14.26 11.41
N ASP A 102 -8.65 -15.52 11.73
CA ASP A 102 -7.87 -16.41 10.86
C ASP A 102 -8.44 -16.55 9.43
N TYR A 103 -9.77 -16.61 9.30
CA TYR A 103 -10.42 -16.70 7.99
C TYR A 103 -10.21 -15.44 7.12
N ALA A 104 -10.01 -14.27 7.75
CA ALA A 104 -9.70 -13.04 7.03
C ALA A 104 -8.23 -13.05 6.61
N LYS A 105 -7.34 -13.58 7.46
CA LYS A 105 -5.91 -13.73 7.18
C LYS A 105 -5.62 -14.57 5.92
N GLU A 106 -6.48 -15.56 5.63
CA GLU A 106 -6.41 -16.37 4.40
C GLU A 106 -6.53 -15.55 3.09
N ALA A 107 -7.06 -14.33 3.15
CA ALA A 107 -7.17 -13.46 1.99
C ALA A 107 -5.87 -12.73 1.64
N TYR A 108 -4.85 -12.84 2.50
CA TYR A 108 -3.59 -12.13 2.35
C TYR A 108 -2.42 -13.09 2.22
N LYS A 109 -1.37 -12.61 1.54
CA LYS A 109 -0.02 -13.12 1.77
C LYS A 109 0.60 -12.32 2.92
N ILE A 110 1.05 -13.00 3.96
CA ILE A 110 1.53 -12.36 5.20
C ILE A 110 3.04 -12.18 5.14
N PHE A 111 3.50 -10.99 5.52
CA PHE A 111 4.91 -10.61 5.55
C PHE A 111 5.24 -9.76 6.78
N THR A 112 6.54 -9.68 7.08
CA THR A 112 7.12 -8.62 7.91
C THR A 112 7.81 -7.59 7.03
N TRP A 113 8.06 -6.38 7.55
CA TRP A 113 8.90 -5.42 6.82
C TRP A 113 10.31 -5.94 6.58
N ASP A 114 10.84 -6.80 7.46
CA ASP A 114 12.12 -7.47 7.24
C ASP A 114 12.10 -8.39 6.01
N ASP A 115 10.97 -9.06 5.73
CA ASP A 115 10.84 -9.88 4.53
C ASP A 115 10.85 -9.02 3.26
N ILE A 116 10.16 -7.87 3.28
CA ILE A 116 10.19 -6.89 2.18
C ILE A 116 11.62 -6.37 1.98
N ALA A 117 12.30 -5.99 3.07
CA ALA A 117 13.68 -5.52 3.01
C ALA A 117 14.62 -6.60 2.45
N LYS A 118 14.54 -7.85 2.92
CA LYS A 118 15.35 -8.96 2.40
C LYS A 118 15.13 -9.18 0.91
N PHE A 119 13.87 -9.17 0.45
CA PHE A 119 13.57 -9.32 -0.97
C PHE A 119 14.14 -8.15 -1.80
N SER A 120 14.06 -6.93 -1.26
CA SER A 120 14.50 -5.70 -1.92
C SER A 120 16.02 -5.52 -1.96
N LEU A 121 16.76 -6.16 -1.05
CA LEU A 121 18.22 -6.08 -0.98
C LEU A 121 18.93 -7.11 -1.87
N ILE A 122 18.19 -8.01 -2.52
CA ILE A 122 18.74 -8.86 -3.57
C ILE A 122 18.98 -7.98 -4.79
N ASP A 123 20.26 -7.86 -5.17
CA ASP A 123 20.70 -7.09 -6.34
C ASP A 123 20.17 -7.72 -7.62
N ARG A 124 19.37 -6.96 -8.37
CA ARG A 124 18.84 -7.40 -9.66
C ARG A 124 19.03 -6.37 -10.77
N PRO A 125 19.32 -6.82 -12.00
CA PRO A 125 19.33 -5.94 -13.17
C PRO A 125 17.91 -5.47 -13.51
N SER A 126 17.74 -4.28 -14.08
CA SER A 126 16.41 -3.67 -14.31
C SER A 126 15.40 -4.55 -15.06
N TYR A 127 15.85 -5.48 -15.92
CA TYR A 127 14.95 -6.40 -16.63
C TYR A 127 14.29 -7.45 -15.73
N SER A 128 14.82 -7.68 -14.52
CA SER A 128 14.24 -8.63 -13.57
C SER A 128 12.86 -8.21 -13.08
N PHE A 129 12.51 -6.92 -13.17
CA PHE A 129 11.24 -6.37 -12.69
C PHE A 129 10.13 -6.45 -13.74
N TYR A 130 10.41 -6.99 -14.94
CA TYR A 130 9.36 -7.29 -15.91
C TYR A 130 8.44 -8.40 -15.45
N LYS A 131 7.20 -8.39 -15.96
CA LYS A 131 6.19 -9.39 -15.66
C LYS A 131 6.74 -10.83 -15.78
N ASN A 132 6.50 -11.63 -14.73
CA ASN A 132 6.94 -13.02 -14.58
C ASN A 132 8.47 -13.23 -14.48
N MET A 133 9.26 -12.17 -14.28
CA MET A 133 10.70 -12.30 -13.99
C MET A 133 10.95 -12.31 -12.48
N GLU A 134 12.17 -12.62 -12.05
CA GLU A 134 12.52 -12.85 -10.63
C GLU A 134 12.27 -11.66 -9.70
N GLY A 135 12.28 -10.44 -10.23
CA GLY A 135 12.00 -9.20 -9.51
C GLY A 135 10.53 -8.77 -9.58
N ASP A 136 9.67 -9.44 -10.37
CA ASP A 136 8.23 -9.20 -10.37
C ASP A 136 7.62 -9.66 -9.04
N TRP A 137 7.63 -8.75 -8.08
CA TRP A 137 7.12 -8.98 -6.73
C TRP A 137 5.72 -9.59 -6.74
N LYS A 138 4.81 -9.11 -7.59
CA LYS A 138 3.40 -9.51 -7.56
C LYS A 138 3.22 -10.97 -7.95
N GLN A 139 4.01 -11.47 -8.91
CA GLN A 139 3.94 -12.87 -9.37
C GLN A 139 4.93 -13.80 -8.68
N ASN A 140 6.00 -13.28 -8.06
CA ASN A 140 7.02 -14.09 -7.43
C ASN A 140 6.43 -14.91 -6.24
N PRO A 141 6.68 -16.23 -6.14
CA PRO A 141 6.23 -17.07 -5.02
C PRO A 141 6.77 -16.65 -3.64
N GLU A 142 7.97 -16.08 -3.59
CA GLU A 142 8.58 -15.49 -2.39
C GLU A 142 8.07 -14.07 -2.12
N GLY A 143 7.44 -13.45 -3.12
CA GLY A 143 6.72 -12.19 -3.01
C GLY A 143 5.21 -12.37 -2.92
N GLY A 144 4.47 -11.50 -3.61
CA GLY A 144 3.01 -11.44 -3.58
C GLY A 144 2.28 -12.70 -4.04
N ALA A 145 2.93 -13.61 -4.78
CA ALA A 145 2.37 -14.89 -5.22
C ALA A 145 0.96 -14.80 -5.85
N GLY A 146 0.68 -13.71 -6.57
CA GLY A 146 -0.59 -13.42 -7.23
C GLY A 146 -1.69 -12.89 -6.32
N TYR A 147 -1.43 -12.67 -5.03
CA TYR A 147 -2.42 -12.06 -4.13
C TYR A 147 -2.70 -10.61 -4.52
N LEU A 148 -3.94 -10.18 -4.32
CA LEU A 148 -4.32 -8.77 -4.49
C LEU A 148 -3.80 -7.93 -3.32
N LEU A 149 -3.92 -8.47 -2.10
CA LEU A 149 -3.53 -7.82 -0.85
C LEU A 149 -2.44 -8.63 -0.14
N VAL A 150 -1.47 -7.92 0.44
CA VAL A 150 -0.54 -8.46 1.42
C VAL A 150 -0.85 -7.88 2.80
N LEU A 151 -0.52 -8.63 3.86
CA LEU A 151 -0.64 -8.17 5.24
C LEU A 151 0.77 -7.98 5.80
N ILE A 152 1.15 -6.74 6.13
CA ILE A 152 2.47 -6.42 6.68
C ILE A 152 2.27 -5.71 8.01
N SER A 153 2.81 -6.28 9.09
CA SER A 153 2.63 -5.74 10.45
C SER A 153 1.16 -5.48 10.78
N ASP A 154 0.30 -6.46 10.47
CA ASP A 154 -1.17 -6.45 10.65
C ASP A 154 -1.93 -5.37 9.87
N ILE A 155 -1.27 -4.65 8.94
CA ILE A 155 -1.91 -3.67 8.05
C ILE A 155 -1.99 -4.26 6.63
N PRO A 156 -3.17 -4.23 5.98
CA PRO A 156 -3.29 -4.67 4.60
C PRO A 156 -2.69 -3.63 3.65
N TYR A 157 -2.06 -4.07 2.55
CA TYR A 157 -1.53 -3.22 1.50
C TYR A 157 -1.85 -3.79 0.13
N TRP A 158 -1.96 -2.93 -0.88
CA TRP A 158 -1.96 -3.38 -2.26
C TRP A 158 -0.62 -4.04 -2.60
N THR A 159 -0.70 -5.22 -3.21
CA THR A 159 0.50 -6.04 -3.45
C THR A 159 1.44 -5.38 -4.45
N ASP A 160 0.91 -4.72 -5.48
CA ASP A 160 1.68 -3.94 -6.45
C ASP A 160 2.35 -2.72 -5.83
N ALA A 161 1.66 -1.97 -4.96
CA ALA A 161 2.26 -0.84 -4.26
C ALA A 161 3.52 -1.26 -3.50
N VAL A 162 3.45 -2.35 -2.73
CA VAL A 162 4.62 -2.92 -2.03
C VAL A 162 5.70 -3.36 -3.03
N GLY A 163 5.30 -3.86 -4.20
CA GLY A 163 6.19 -4.28 -5.27
C GLY A 163 7.04 -3.17 -5.90
N GLN A 164 6.73 -1.90 -5.65
CA GLN A 164 7.55 -0.77 -6.10
C GLN A 164 8.84 -0.61 -5.28
N ILE A 165 8.88 -1.11 -4.04
CA ILE A 165 10.04 -0.97 -3.14
C ILE A 165 11.29 -1.67 -3.69
N PRO A 166 11.26 -2.97 -4.06
CA PRO A 166 12.43 -3.66 -4.62
C PRO A 166 13.01 -2.96 -5.85
N PHE A 167 12.14 -2.52 -6.76
CA PHE A 167 12.55 -1.77 -7.95
C PHE A 167 13.25 -0.46 -7.59
N ALA A 168 12.69 0.30 -6.64
CA ALA A 168 13.25 1.57 -6.21
C ALA A 168 14.63 1.40 -5.53
N VAL A 169 14.82 0.31 -4.79
CA VAL A 169 16.12 0.01 -4.14
C VAL A 169 17.22 -0.19 -5.19
N ASP A 170 17.02 -1.05 -6.17
CA ASP A 170 18.04 -1.30 -7.22
C ASP A 170 18.23 -0.10 -8.15
N THR A 171 17.14 0.63 -8.44
CA THR A 171 17.21 1.88 -9.21
C THR A 171 18.00 2.95 -8.46
N TYR A 172 17.84 3.05 -7.14
CA TYR A 172 18.67 3.93 -6.31
C TYR A 172 20.13 3.50 -6.33
N ARG A 173 20.44 2.21 -6.25
CA ARG A 173 21.83 1.73 -6.28
C ARG A 173 22.53 2.07 -7.61
N SER A 174 21.79 2.02 -8.70
CA SER A 174 22.26 2.41 -10.03
C SER A 174 22.45 3.93 -10.20
N THR A 175 21.56 4.73 -9.63
CA THR A 175 21.53 6.20 -9.86
C THR A 175 22.16 7.04 -8.76
N GLN A 176 22.25 6.49 -7.55
CA GLN A 176 22.71 7.11 -6.31
C GLN A 176 21.96 8.41 -5.97
N SER A 177 20.70 8.52 -6.42
CA SER A 177 19.91 9.74 -6.31
C SER A 177 18.42 9.43 -6.12
N ILE A 178 17.87 9.85 -4.97
CA ILE A 178 16.45 9.67 -4.65
C ILE A 178 15.56 10.31 -5.73
N THR A 179 15.86 11.54 -6.14
CA THR A 179 15.08 12.26 -7.16
C THR A 179 15.09 11.52 -8.51
N LYS A 180 16.25 11.00 -8.94
CA LYS A 180 16.32 10.21 -10.18
C LYS A 180 15.57 8.89 -10.07
N THR A 181 15.65 8.21 -8.93
CA THR A 181 14.88 6.98 -8.68
C THR A 181 13.38 7.23 -8.79
N VAL A 182 12.88 8.30 -8.17
CA VAL A 182 11.47 8.69 -8.27
C VAL A 182 11.10 9.01 -9.72
N GLN A 183 11.93 9.77 -10.42
CA GLN A 183 11.69 10.09 -11.83
C GLN A 183 11.59 8.83 -12.70
N ILE A 184 12.55 7.92 -12.58
CA ILE A 184 12.54 6.65 -13.31
C ILE A 184 11.31 5.81 -12.93
N GLY A 185 10.91 5.81 -11.65
CA GLY A 185 9.69 5.13 -11.20
C GLY A 185 8.42 5.65 -11.88
N ILE A 186 8.29 6.98 -12.03
CA ILE A 186 7.17 7.60 -12.75
C ILE A 186 7.22 7.24 -14.25
N GLU A 187 8.40 7.32 -14.87
CA GLU A 187 8.61 6.99 -16.29
C GLU A 187 8.31 5.49 -16.58
N TRP A 188 8.54 4.61 -15.59
CA TRP A 188 8.37 3.17 -15.71
C TRP A 188 7.06 2.65 -15.10
N GLY A 189 6.21 3.52 -14.54
CA GLY A 189 5.01 3.16 -13.77
C GLY A 189 4.00 2.29 -14.52
N ALA A 190 4.04 2.28 -15.85
CA ALA A 190 3.24 1.39 -16.70
C ALA A 190 3.85 -0.02 -16.94
N GLY A 191 4.97 -0.35 -16.28
CA GLY A 191 5.62 -1.66 -16.37
C GLY A 191 6.30 -1.95 -17.72
N THR A 192 6.59 -0.93 -18.54
CA THR A 192 7.31 -1.07 -19.83
C THR A 192 8.22 0.14 -20.10
N ILE A 193 9.35 -0.08 -20.79
CA ILE A 193 10.27 0.99 -21.28
C ILE A 193 9.55 2.02 -22.20
N THR A 194 8.36 1.69 -22.70
CA THR A 194 7.60 2.45 -23.71
C THR A 194 6.22 2.87 -23.24
N GLY A 195 5.93 2.76 -21.95
CA GLY A 195 4.67 3.22 -21.38
C GLY A 195 4.63 4.75 -21.32
N SER A 196 3.44 5.32 -21.50
CA SER A 196 3.22 6.74 -21.22
C SER A 196 3.48 7.04 -19.76
N GLU A 197 4.17 8.15 -19.47
CA GLU A 197 4.34 8.69 -18.12
C GLU A 197 2.99 8.74 -17.41
N ASP A 198 2.87 8.07 -16.26
CA ASP A 198 1.63 8.08 -15.47
C ASP A 198 1.85 8.83 -14.16
N TYR A 199 1.63 10.14 -14.22
CA TYR A 199 1.64 11.01 -13.05
C TYR A 199 0.42 10.79 -12.13
N SER A 200 -0.58 10.00 -12.54
CA SER A 200 -1.84 9.80 -11.80
C SER A 200 -1.81 8.61 -10.83
N ASN A 201 -0.85 7.70 -10.95
CA ASN A 201 -0.70 6.55 -10.06
C ASN A 201 0.09 6.89 -8.79
N GLU A 202 -0.46 7.81 -7.98
CA GLU A 202 0.31 8.48 -6.94
C GLU A 202 0.82 7.55 -5.84
N TYR A 203 0.03 6.57 -5.40
CA TYR A 203 0.43 5.72 -4.29
C TYR A 203 1.66 4.84 -4.63
N ASP A 204 1.80 4.44 -5.90
CA ASP A 204 3.00 3.75 -6.36
C ASP A 204 4.23 4.67 -6.27
N ASN A 205 4.09 5.97 -6.61
CA ASN A 205 5.17 6.95 -6.46
C ASN A 205 5.61 7.13 -5.00
N TYR A 206 4.66 7.07 -4.05
CA TYR A 206 5.01 7.09 -2.63
C TYR A 206 5.80 5.83 -2.21
N PHE A 207 5.46 4.64 -2.71
CA PHE A 207 6.23 3.43 -2.42
C PHE A 207 7.61 3.42 -3.09
N VAL A 208 7.73 3.98 -4.30
CA VAL A 208 9.04 4.24 -4.93
C VAL A 208 9.87 5.17 -4.03
N LEU A 209 9.29 6.25 -3.52
CA LEU A 209 9.98 7.17 -2.61
C LEU A 209 10.39 6.48 -1.30
N ARG A 210 9.54 5.65 -0.70
CA ARG A 210 9.88 4.85 0.50
C ARG A 210 11.08 3.93 0.24
N GLY A 211 11.08 3.21 -0.88
CA GLY A 211 12.21 2.35 -1.29
C GLY A 211 13.50 3.14 -1.52
N ALA A 212 13.41 4.28 -2.20
CA ALA A 212 14.56 5.16 -2.45
C ALA A 212 15.14 5.76 -1.16
N LEU A 213 14.28 6.20 -0.22
CA LEU A 213 14.69 6.70 1.10
C LEU A 213 15.37 5.60 1.92
N PHE A 214 14.80 4.40 1.94
CA PHE A 214 15.40 3.24 2.58
C PHE A 214 16.79 2.93 1.99
N ALA A 215 16.90 2.83 0.67
CA ALA A 215 18.15 2.56 -0.03
C ALA A 215 19.20 3.64 0.24
N SER A 216 18.80 4.92 0.30
CA SER A 216 19.74 6.03 0.58
C SER A 216 20.37 5.99 1.97
N LYS A 217 19.74 5.28 2.91
CA LYS A 217 20.28 5.06 4.25
C LYS A 217 21.01 3.73 4.35
N ASN A 218 20.57 2.75 3.55
CA ASN A 218 21.17 1.41 3.53
C ASN A 218 22.50 1.41 2.77
N PHE A 219 22.66 2.22 1.72
CA PHE A 219 23.86 2.24 0.90
C PHE A 219 24.58 3.58 0.95
N THR A 220 25.89 3.54 1.20
CA THR A 220 26.80 4.68 1.02
C THR A 220 27.91 4.33 0.04
N TYR A 221 28.42 5.31 -0.69
CA TYR A 221 29.39 5.09 -1.76
C TYR A 221 30.69 5.83 -1.47
N LYS A 222 31.81 5.10 -1.50
CA LYS A 222 33.16 5.67 -1.39
C LYS A 222 33.83 5.65 -2.76
N VAL A 223 34.13 6.84 -3.28
CA VAL A 223 34.85 7.01 -4.55
C VAL A 223 36.34 7.17 -4.28
N THR A 224 37.16 6.33 -4.89
CA THR A 224 38.63 6.39 -4.79
C THR A 224 39.23 6.59 -6.17
N SER A 225 40.13 7.55 -6.34
CA SER A 225 40.86 7.72 -7.60
C SER A 225 41.85 6.57 -7.80
N THR A 226 41.85 5.97 -8.99
CA THR A 226 42.75 4.85 -9.31
C THR A 226 44.12 5.32 -9.83
N GLY A 227 44.24 6.60 -10.18
CA GLY A 227 45.40 7.15 -10.87
C GLY A 227 45.60 6.64 -12.30
N LYS A 228 44.65 5.87 -12.86
CA LYS A 228 44.68 5.36 -14.25
C LYS A 228 43.77 6.19 -15.15
N SER A 229 43.96 6.10 -16.46
CA SER A 229 43.02 6.69 -17.44
C SER A 229 41.67 5.97 -17.45
N TYR A 230 41.65 4.65 -17.22
CA TYR A 230 40.41 3.88 -17.09
C TYR A 230 40.59 2.59 -16.24
N PRO A 231 39.65 2.28 -15.32
CA PRO A 231 38.64 3.20 -14.81
C PRO A 231 39.34 4.29 -13.99
N ALA A 232 38.97 5.56 -14.17
CA ALA A 232 39.63 6.69 -13.48
C ALA A 232 39.32 6.73 -11.97
N VAL A 233 38.19 6.13 -11.60
CA VAL A 233 37.73 6.00 -10.22
C VAL A 233 37.23 4.59 -9.96
N GLU A 234 37.35 4.15 -8.72
CA GLU A 234 36.74 2.96 -8.17
C GLU A 234 35.65 3.39 -7.19
N VAL A 235 34.44 2.87 -7.37
CA VAL A 235 33.30 3.15 -6.48
C VAL A 235 33.05 1.91 -5.64
N LYS A 236 33.19 2.05 -4.32
CA LYS A 236 32.87 1.00 -3.36
C LYS A 236 31.53 1.30 -2.69
N GLU A 237 30.55 0.43 -2.88
CA GLU A 237 29.30 0.42 -2.12
C GLU A 237 29.54 -0.13 -0.71
N ILE A 238 28.93 0.49 0.29
CA ILE A 238 28.98 0.11 1.69
C ILE A 238 27.55 -0.03 2.18
N SER A 239 27.17 -1.25 2.57
CA SER A 239 25.86 -1.54 3.17
C SER A 239 25.87 -1.19 4.65
N ASN A 240 24.78 -0.58 5.11
CA ASN A 240 24.54 -0.12 6.46
C ASN A 240 23.28 -0.81 6.99
N SER A 241 23.22 -1.06 8.29
CA SER A 241 22.02 -1.62 8.91
C SER A 241 20.96 -0.53 9.09
N VAL A 242 19.82 -0.69 8.43
CA VAL A 242 18.66 0.19 8.54
C VAL A 242 17.46 -0.65 8.96
N LYS A 243 16.70 -0.12 9.91
CA LYS A 243 15.45 -0.73 10.38
C LYS A 243 14.42 -0.82 9.24
N ALA A 244 13.95 -2.04 8.97
CA ALA A 244 13.05 -2.32 7.86
C ALA A 244 11.68 -1.63 8.02
N GLU A 245 11.25 -1.34 9.25
CA GLU A 245 9.99 -0.66 9.57
C GLU A 245 9.89 0.74 8.93
N MET A 246 11.01 1.35 8.52
CA MET A 246 11.01 2.56 7.73
C MET A 246 10.24 2.42 6.40
N LEU A 247 10.23 1.23 5.80
CA LEU A 247 9.50 0.95 4.57
C LEU A 247 7.98 1.07 4.75
N GLY A 248 7.49 0.88 5.98
CA GLY A 248 6.08 1.04 6.33
C GLY A 248 5.68 2.44 6.76
N ALA A 249 6.66 3.31 7.05
CA ALA A 249 6.39 4.64 7.57
C ALA A 249 5.79 5.55 6.47
N PRO A 250 4.71 6.31 6.78
CA PRO A 250 4.20 7.34 5.88
C PRO A 250 5.26 8.36 5.51
N ILE A 251 5.23 8.84 4.27
CA ILE A 251 6.12 9.90 3.81
C ILE A 251 5.81 11.21 4.55
N LYS A 252 6.85 11.92 4.98
CA LYS A 252 6.69 13.24 5.61
C LYS A 252 6.49 14.32 4.55
N ASN A 253 5.75 15.38 4.88
CA ASN A 253 5.61 16.55 4.02
C ASN A 253 6.97 17.11 3.55
N SER A 254 7.97 17.17 4.42
CA SER A 254 9.31 17.65 4.05
C SER A 254 10.07 16.73 3.09
N GLU A 255 9.79 15.43 3.10
CA GLU A 255 10.33 14.46 2.13
C GLU A 255 9.59 14.61 0.79
N LEU A 256 8.26 14.80 0.84
CA LEU A 256 7.42 15.04 -0.33
C LEU A 256 7.79 16.35 -1.04
N GLU A 257 7.93 17.47 -0.33
CA GLU A 257 8.35 18.75 -0.92
C GLU A 257 9.71 18.65 -1.65
N LYS A 258 10.61 17.84 -1.08
CA LYS A 258 11.97 17.67 -1.60
C LYS A 258 12.04 16.71 -2.77
N TYR A 259 11.38 15.57 -2.70
CA TYR A 259 11.54 14.46 -3.65
C TYR A 259 10.27 14.11 -4.44
N GLY A 260 9.11 14.61 -4.03
CA GLY A 260 7.80 14.39 -4.64
C GLY A 260 7.57 15.17 -5.92
N ILE A 261 8.33 14.85 -6.97
CA ILE A 261 8.27 15.59 -8.23
C ILE A 261 6.94 15.46 -8.98
N TRP A 262 6.10 14.47 -8.64
CA TRP A 262 4.77 14.29 -9.23
C TRP A 262 3.70 15.24 -8.64
N LYS A 263 3.97 15.86 -7.48
CA LYS A 263 3.08 16.83 -6.82
C LYS A 263 3.38 18.30 -7.21
N LYS A 264 4.32 18.53 -8.13
CA LYS A 264 4.75 19.88 -8.56
C LYS A 264 4.12 20.25 -9.90
#